data_AF-J3S4S5-F1
#
_entry.id   AF-J3S4S5-F1
#
_cell.length_a   1.000
_cell.length_b   1.000
_cell.length_c   1.000
_cell.angle_alpha   90.00
_cell.angle_beta   90.00
_cell.angle_gamma   90.00
#
_symmetry.space_group_name_H-M   'P 1'
#
loop_
_entity.id
_entity.type
_entity.pdbx_description
1 polymer ?
#
loop_
_entity_poly.entity_id
_entity_poly.type
_entity_poly.pdbx_seq_one_letter_code
_entity_poly.pdbx_strand_id
1 'polypeptide(L)'
;MDPCRRKQIRWRTTLLQQCVLLLTYVAIILEAVPIDVDKTKVKEEEKDSATVENPDTGLYYDAYLRQVIEVLETDKHFREKLQTVDIEQIKSGKLSKELDLVGHKVRTKLDELKRQEVARLRMLIKAKIDAYQDSGVDHQALLKQFRHLNHQNPHTFEVKDLDMLIKTATHDLENYDNERHEQFKEYEMIKEHERREYLKTLDEEKRHQEEAKYEDMKKKHNDHPKVNHPGSKDQLKEVWEETDGLDPNDFDPKTFFKLHDVNADGFLDEQELEALFTKELEKVYDPRNEEDDMVEMEEERLRMREHVMNEVDINKDRLVTLEEFMRATEKKEFLEPESWETLDQQQVFTEEELKEFESHIFQKEDELQKQALELQKKREELQQQQDFLQAQKQELEMAVKQMEQKKLQQGHPPSGPGGELKFQPSVSQLDGNVQNHPVSSNQPLAPGNIPVQEAAARSDHAQSHP
;
A
#
# COMPACT_ATOMS: atom_id res chain seq x y z
N MET A 1 -61.40 -5.85 -52.01
CA MET A 1 -60.60 -5.95 -50.78
C MET A 1 -59.55 -4.83 -50.77
N ASP A 2 -59.69 -3.88 -49.86
CA ASP A 2 -58.94 -2.61 -49.84
C ASP A 2 -57.42 -2.76 -49.64
N PRO A 3 -56.61 -1.88 -50.27
CA PRO A 3 -55.15 -1.91 -50.17
C PRO A 3 -54.61 -1.65 -48.75
N CYS A 4 -55.39 -1.01 -47.87
CA CYS A 4 -55.05 -0.82 -46.46
C CYS A 4 -55.07 -2.14 -45.66
N ARG A 5 -56.05 -3.02 -45.91
CA ARG A 5 -56.11 -4.36 -45.28
C ARG A 5 -54.92 -5.23 -45.68
N ARG A 6 -54.44 -5.10 -46.93
CA ARG A 6 -53.32 -5.89 -47.44
C ARG A 6 -51.99 -5.53 -46.77
N LYS A 7 -51.77 -4.26 -46.42
CA LYS A 7 -50.59 -3.83 -45.64
C LYS A 7 -50.71 -4.29 -44.18
N GLN A 8 -51.87 -4.13 -43.55
CA GLN A 8 -52.05 -4.49 -42.14
C GLN A 8 -51.89 -6.00 -41.88
N ILE A 9 -52.34 -6.86 -42.81
CA ILE A 9 -52.12 -8.31 -42.75
C ILE A 9 -50.63 -8.65 -42.91
N ARG A 10 -49.93 -7.96 -43.82
CA ARG A 10 -48.52 -8.22 -44.13
C ARG A 10 -47.57 -7.86 -42.97
N TRP A 11 -47.89 -6.82 -42.20
CA TRP A 11 -47.15 -6.43 -40.99
C TRP A 11 -47.42 -7.38 -39.82
N ARG A 12 -48.67 -7.86 -39.69
CA ARG A 12 -49.03 -8.88 -38.69
C ARG A 12 -48.35 -10.21 -38.98
N THR A 13 -48.23 -10.61 -40.25
CA THR A 13 -47.51 -11.85 -40.62
C THR A 13 -46.00 -11.74 -40.39
N THR A 14 -45.39 -10.58 -40.62
CA THR A 14 -43.95 -10.39 -40.34
C THR A 14 -43.65 -10.34 -38.85
N LEU A 15 -44.51 -9.71 -38.04
CA LEU A 15 -44.40 -9.73 -36.57
C LEU A 15 -44.60 -11.15 -36.02
N LEU A 16 -45.58 -11.90 -36.54
CA LEU A 16 -45.75 -13.30 -36.15
C LEU A 16 -44.52 -14.15 -36.52
N GLN A 17 -43.95 -13.98 -37.72
CA GLN A 17 -42.74 -14.69 -38.12
C GLN A 17 -41.54 -14.34 -37.25
N GLN A 18 -41.38 -13.07 -36.86
CA GLN A 18 -40.30 -12.65 -35.95
C GLN A 18 -40.50 -13.21 -34.54
N CYS A 19 -41.73 -13.22 -34.01
CA CYS A 19 -42.02 -13.82 -32.71
C CYS A 19 -41.83 -15.34 -32.71
N VAL A 20 -42.20 -16.04 -33.80
CA VAL A 20 -41.96 -17.47 -33.96
C VAL A 20 -40.46 -17.77 -34.03
N LEU A 21 -39.68 -16.96 -34.76
CA LEU A 21 -38.22 -17.12 -34.83
C LEU A 21 -37.54 -16.91 -33.46
N LEU A 22 -38.02 -15.92 -32.69
CA LEU A 22 -37.52 -15.65 -31.34
C LEU A 22 -37.88 -16.78 -30.36
N LEU A 23 -39.11 -17.31 -30.45
CA LEU A 23 -39.54 -18.46 -29.64
C LEU A 23 -38.79 -19.74 -30.04
N THR A 24 -38.49 -19.96 -31.33
CA THR A 24 -37.64 -21.09 -31.74
C THR A 24 -36.21 -20.94 -31.26
N TYR A 25 -35.67 -19.71 -31.20
CA TYR A 25 -34.33 -19.47 -30.68
C TYR A 25 -34.25 -19.74 -29.17
N VAL A 26 -35.28 -19.32 -28.41
CA VAL A 26 -35.39 -19.61 -26.97
C VAL A 26 -35.59 -21.12 -26.71
N ALA A 27 -36.35 -21.82 -27.56
CA ALA A 27 -36.51 -23.28 -27.46
C ALA A 27 -35.21 -24.03 -27.74
N ILE A 28 -34.37 -23.58 -28.69
CA ILE A 28 -33.05 -24.18 -28.97
C ILE A 28 -32.09 -24.00 -27.78
N ILE A 29 -32.20 -22.90 -27.03
CA ILE A 29 -31.38 -22.68 -25.81
C ILE A 29 -31.85 -23.59 -24.66
N LEU A 30 -33.15 -23.90 -24.58
CA LEU A 30 -33.73 -24.73 -23.52
C LEU A 30 -33.65 -26.25 -23.79
N GLU A 31 -33.50 -26.68 -25.05
CA GLU A 31 -33.27 -28.09 -25.43
C GLU A 31 -31.79 -28.44 -25.65
N ALA A 32 -30.84 -27.54 -25.32
CA ALA A 32 -29.43 -27.88 -25.30
C ALA A 32 -29.13 -28.87 -24.15
N VAL A 33 -29.32 -30.16 -24.44
CA VAL A 33 -28.86 -31.28 -23.63
C VAL A 33 -27.37 -31.11 -23.32
N PRO A 34 -26.92 -31.29 -22.05
CA PRO A 34 -25.51 -31.22 -21.74
C PRO A 34 -24.76 -32.24 -22.58
N ILE A 35 -23.75 -31.76 -23.32
CA ILE A 35 -22.86 -32.60 -24.10
C ILE A 35 -22.16 -33.55 -23.12
N ASP A 36 -22.50 -34.84 -23.21
CA ASP A 36 -21.82 -35.93 -22.52
C ASP A 36 -20.38 -35.98 -23.06
N VAL A 37 -19.44 -35.49 -22.25
CA VAL A 37 -18.02 -35.52 -22.55
C VAL A 37 -17.55 -36.95 -22.36
N ASP A 38 -17.22 -37.56 -23.50
CA ASP A 38 -16.65 -38.88 -23.69
C ASP A 38 -15.66 -39.26 -22.57
N LYS A 39 -16.03 -40.24 -21.74
CA LYS A 39 -15.22 -40.80 -20.65
C LYS A 39 -14.08 -41.68 -21.20
N THR A 40 -13.17 -41.13 -21.99
CA THR A 40 -11.86 -41.73 -22.24
C THR A 40 -10.83 -40.67 -22.64
N LYS A 41 -10.52 -39.76 -21.72
CA LYS A 41 -9.23 -39.08 -21.69
C LYS A 41 -8.81 -38.92 -20.24
N VAL A 42 -7.61 -39.38 -19.96
CA VAL A 42 -6.90 -39.27 -18.69
C VAL A 42 -7.08 -37.84 -18.17
N LYS A 43 -7.66 -37.70 -16.97
CA LYS A 43 -7.54 -36.48 -16.17
C LYS A 43 -6.04 -36.24 -15.97
N GLU A 44 -5.46 -35.35 -16.77
CA GLU A 44 -4.39 -34.53 -16.24
C GLU A 44 -5.08 -33.67 -15.18
N GLU A 45 -4.71 -33.94 -13.92
CA GLU A 45 -5.04 -33.06 -12.81
C GLU A 45 -4.50 -31.68 -13.18
N GLU A 46 -5.40 -30.74 -13.48
CA GLU A 46 -5.15 -29.35 -13.16
C GLU A 46 -4.89 -29.33 -11.66
N LYS A 47 -3.60 -29.38 -11.34
CA LYS A 47 -3.07 -28.79 -10.13
C LYS A 47 -3.49 -27.33 -10.22
N ASP A 48 -4.67 -27.02 -9.70
CA ASP A 48 -4.81 -25.79 -8.94
C ASP A 48 -3.56 -25.77 -8.05
N SER A 49 -2.64 -24.86 -8.38
CA SER A 49 -1.68 -24.46 -7.39
C SER A 49 -2.53 -23.90 -6.28
N ALA A 50 -2.87 -24.74 -5.31
CA ALA A 50 -3.04 -24.31 -3.95
C ALA A 50 -1.88 -23.35 -3.73
N THR A 51 -2.18 -22.06 -3.74
CA THR A 51 -1.42 -21.12 -2.94
C THR A 51 -1.46 -21.77 -1.57
N VAL A 52 -0.36 -22.42 -1.21
CA VAL A 52 -0.09 -22.70 0.18
C VAL A 52 -0.14 -21.32 0.79
N GLU A 53 -1.28 -20.99 1.42
CA GLU A 53 -1.39 -19.82 2.29
C GLU A 53 -0.47 -20.15 3.46
N ASN A 54 0.82 -19.94 3.23
CA ASN A 54 1.81 -19.99 4.28
C ASN A 54 1.57 -18.74 5.12
N PRO A 55 1.69 -18.83 6.45
CA PRO A 55 1.26 -17.79 7.39
C PRO A 55 1.94 -16.47 7.07
N ASP A 56 1.23 -15.45 6.61
CA ASP A 56 1.80 -14.12 6.32
C ASP A 56 2.30 -13.52 7.64
N THR A 57 3.60 -13.16 7.71
CA THR A 57 4.16 -12.59 8.95
C THR A 57 3.68 -11.16 9.24
N GLY A 58 2.87 -10.58 8.34
CA GLY A 58 2.38 -9.21 8.45
C GLY A 58 3.39 -8.15 8.01
N LEU A 59 4.62 -8.54 7.64
CA LEU A 59 5.65 -7.64 7.14
C LEU A 59 5.44 -7.31 5.67
N TYR A 60 5.56 -6.03 5.27
CA TYR A 60 5.43 -5.61 3.86
C TYR A 60 6.50 -6.16 2.90
N TYR A 61 7.55 -6.81 3.43
CA TYR A 61 8.61 -7.50 2.69
C TYR A 61 8.68 -9.00 3.03
N ASP A 62 7.65 -9.55 3.66
CA ASP A 62 7.53 -10.97 4.01
C ASP A 62 7.82 -11.89 2.82
N ALA A 63 7.22 -11.62 1.66
CA ALA A 63 7.44 -12.40 0.46
C ALA A 63 8.93 -12.44 0.04
N TYR A 64 9.67 -11.34 0.22
CA TYR A 64 11.11 -11.30 -0.05
C TYR A 64 11.89 -12.08 1.00
N LEU A 65 11.56 -11.92 2.29
CA LEU A 65 12.15 -12.67 3.39
C LEU A 65 12.02 -14.19 3.16
N ARG A 66 10.81 -14.67 2.83
CA ARG A 66 10.56 -16.09 2.53
C ARG A 66 11.35 -16.60 1.34
N GLN A 67 11.34 -15.87 0.22
CA GLN A 67 12.10 -16.28 -0.97
C GLN A 67 13.59 -16.38 -0.70
N VAL A 68 14.14 -15.47 0.12
CA VAL A 68 15.54 -15.52 0.55
C VAL A 68 15.78 -16.78 1.41
N ILE A 69 14.92 -17.06 2.38
CA ILE A 69 15.01 -18.26 3.23
C ILE A 69 14.91 -19.54 2.39
N GLU A 70 13.91 -19.66 1.52
CA GLU A 70 13.70 -20.83 0.64
C GLU A 70 14.95 -21.10 -0.22
N VAL A 71 15.53 -20.05 -0.81
CA VAL A 71 16.75 -20.17 -1.60
C VAL A 71 17.94 -20.61 -0.74
N LEU A 72 18.09 -20.05 0.46
CA LEU A 72 19.14 -20.43 1.41
C LEU A 72 19.01 -21.87 1.89
N GLU A 73 17.78 -22.33 2.14
CA GLU A 73 17.50 -23.70 2.54
C GLU A 73 17.86 -24.72 1.46
N THR A 74 17.92 -24.33 0.18
CA THR A 74 18.40 -25.26 -0.87
C THR A 74 19.85 -25.71 -0.69
N ASP A 75 20.65 -24.95 0.08
CA ASP A 75 22.00 -25.35 0.47
C ASP A 75 21.99 -26.20 1.74
N LYS A 76 22.51 -27.44 1.65
CA LYS A 76 22.49 -28.39 2.76
C LYS A 76 23.27 -27.89 3.98
N HIS A 77 24.43 -27.28 3.77
CA HIS A 77 25.26 -26.78 4.86
C HIS A 77 24.58 -25.63 5.58
N PHE A 78 24.03 -24.69 4.81
CA PHE A 78 23.31 -23.55 5.37
C PHE A 78 22.04 -23.99 6.12
N ARG A 79 21.27 -24.93 5.58
CA ARG A 79 20.07 -25.47 6.23
C ARG A 79 20.37 -26.12 7.59
N GLU A 80 21.42 -26.94 7.67
CA GLU A 80 21.83 -27.56 8.94
C GLU A 80 22.23 -26.49 9.97
N LYS A 81 22.87 -25.40 9.53
CA LYS A 81 23.17 -24.25 10.40
C LYS A 81 21.91 -23.52 10.83
N LEU A 82 20.98 -23.28 9.91
CA LEU A 82 19.71 -22.60 10.22
C LEU A 82 18.91 -23.36 11.30
N GLN A 83 18.88 -24.70 11.24
CA GLN A 83 18.14 -25.54 12.20
C GLN A 83 18.84 -25.72 13.56
N THR A 84 20.14 -25.49 13.65
CA THR A 84 20.93 -25.77 14.88
C THR A 84 21.36 -24.52 15.63
N VAL A 85 21.31 -23.35 14.99
CA VAL A 85 21.77 -22.09 15.56
C VAL A 85 20.65 -21.47 16.40
N ASP A 86 21.01 -21.08 17.63
CA ASP A 86 20.12 -20.41 18.56
C ASP A 86 19.71 -19.01 18.07
N ILE A 87 18.50 -18.57 18.42
CA ILE A 87 17.89 -17.32 17.95
C ILE A 87 18.79 -16.12 18.28
N GLU A 88 19.40 -16.09 19.46
CA GLU A 88 20.34 -15.02 19.84
C GLU A 88 21.57 -14.95 18.91
N GLN A 89 22.03 -16.10 18.43
CA GLN A 89 23.15 -16.17 17.51
C GLN A 89 22.77 -15.73 16.10
N ILE A 90 21.52 -15.99 15.70
CA ILE A 90 20.92 -15.45 14.47
C ILE A 90 20.90 -13.92 14.53
N LYS A 91 20.36 -13.35 15.62
CA LYS A 91 20.33 -11.89 15.86
C LYS A 91 21.72 -11.24 15.89
N SER A 92 22.72 -11.97 16.39
CA SER A 92 24.12 -11.49 16.48
C SER A 92 24.85 -11.38 15.13
N GLY A 93 24.26 -11.85 14.03
CA GLY A 93 24.86 -11.81 12.69
C GLY A 93 25.90 -12.91 12.44
N LYS A 94 25.98 -13.94 13.29
CA LYS A 94 26.85 -15.11 13.08
C LYS A 94 26.38 -15.94 11.89
N LEU A 95 25.06 -16.16 11.78
CA LEU A 95 24.46 -16.91 10.67
C LEU A 95 24.76 -16.26 9.31
N SER A 96 24.73 -14.93 9.24
CA SER A 96 24.96 -14.20 7.99
C SER A 96 26.35 -14.45 7.40
N LYS A 97 27.36 -14.77 8.23
CA LYS A 97 28.72 -15.06 7.76
C LYS A 97 28.83 -16.41 7.06
N GLU A 98 27.94 -17.36 7.36
CA GLU A 98 27.89 -18.65 6.69
C GLU A 98 27.49 -18.53 5.21
N LEU A 99 26.93 -17.37 4.81
CA LEU A 99 26.61 -17.04 3.42
C LEU A 99 27.84 -17.06 2.49
N ASP A 100 29.04 -16.86 3.02
CA ASP A 100 30.28 -16.96 2.24
C ASP A 100 30.64 -18.39 1.82
N LEU A 101 30.09 -19.39 2.51
CA LEU A 101 30.30 -20.81 2.23
C LEU A 101 29.23 -21.40 1.31
N VAL A 102 28.18 -20.64 1.02
CA VAL A 102 27.04 -21.05 0.20
C VAL A 102 27.44 -21.18 -1.27
N GLY A 103 26.92 -22.21 -1.94
CA GLY A 103 27.24 -22.50 -3.35
C GLY A 103 26.88 -21.36 -4.32
N HIS A 104 27.64 -21.24 -5.41
CA HIS A 104 27.46 -20.19 -6.43
C HIS A 104 26.03 -20.12 -6.98
N LYS A 105 25.36 -21.26 -7.19
CA LYS A 105 23.98 -21.28 -7.72
C LYS A 105 22.99 -20.58 -6.79
N VAL A 106 23.17 -20.73 -5.48
CA VAL A 106 22.34 -20.08 -4.47
C VAL A 106 22.67 -18.60 -4.41
N ARG A 107 23.95 -18.23 -4.41
CA ARG A 107 24.39 -16.82 -4.52
C ARG A 107 23.78 -16.10 -5.73
N THR A 108 23.82 -16.71 -6.92
CA THR A 108 23.23 -16.11 -8.13
C THR A 108 21.73 -15.89 -8.00
N LYS A 109 21.01 -16.80 -7.34
CA LYS A 109 19.57 -16.63 -7.07
C LYS A 109 19.30 -15.52 -6.06
N LEU A 110 20.08 -15.43 -4.99
CA LEU A 110 19.97 -14.35 -4.00
C LEU A 110 20.24 -12.97 -4.62
N ASP A 111 21.24 -12.88 -5.50
CA ASP A 111 21.50 -11.65 -6.26
C ASP A 111 20.30 -11.25 -7.13
N GLU A 112 19.61 -12.22 -7.73
CA GLU A 112 18.41 -11.98 -8.53
C GLU A 112 17.23 -11.52 -7.65
N LEU A 113 16.98 -12.18 -6.53
CA LEU A 113 15.94 -11.78 -5.58
C LEU A 113 16.16 -10.34 -5.08
N LYS A 114 17.40 -9.99 -4.75
CA LYS A 114 17.75 -8.62 -4.35
C LYS A 114 17.45 -7.61 -5.44
N ARG A 115 17.80 -7.90 -6.71
CA ARG A 115 17.49 -7.01 -7.84
C ARG A 115 15.99 -6.80 -8.00
N GLN A 116 15.21 -7.87 -7.84
CA GLN A 116 13.74 -7.82 -7.92
C GLN A 116 13.16 -6.98 -6.79
N GLU A 117 13.61 -7.16 -5.56
CA GLU A 117 13.14 -6.37 -4.42
C GLU A 117 13.52 -4.88 -4.58
N VAL A 118 14.76 -4.58 -4.97
CA VAL A 118 15.17 -3.20 -5.26
C VAL A 118 14.33 -2.59 -6.38
N ALA A 119 13.99 -3.36 -7.42
CA ALA A 119 13.12 -2.88 -8.49
C ALA A 119 11.70 -2.57 -7.98
N ARG A 120 11.13 -3.45 -7.14
CA ARG A 120 9.83 -3.24 -6.49
C ARG A 120 9.83 -1.97 -5.64
N LEU A 121 10.83 -1.77 -4.80
CA LEU A 121 10.95 -0.58 -3.96
C LEU A 121 11.10 0.71 -4.78
N ARG A 122 11.86 0.67 -5.88
CA ARG A 122 11.95 1.80 -6.82
C ARG A 122 10.61 2.10 -7.49
N MET A 123 9.82 1.09 -7.82
CA MET A 123 8.48 1.29 -8.37
C MET A 123 7.55 1.95 -7.33
N LEU A 124 7.58 1.52 -6.07
CA LEU A 124 6.81 2.14 -4.99
C LEU A 124 7.19 3.61 -4.79
N ILE A 125 8.50 3.90 -4.75
CA ILE A 125 9.00 5.27 -4.68
C ILE A 125 8.52 6.10 -5.87
N LYS A 126 8.62 5.55 -7.08
CA LYS A 126 8.17 6.24 -8.29
C LYS A 126 6.66 6.53 -8.24
N ALA A 127 5.85 5.55 -7.86
CA ALA A 127 4.41 5.75 -7.72
C ALA A 127 4.07 6.83 -6.68
N LYS A 128 4.81 6.87 -5.57
CA LYS A 128 4.70 7.94 -4.57
C LYS A 128 5.05 9.30 -5.17
N ILE A 129 6.19 9.43 -5.86
CA ILE A 129 6.60 10.69 -6.50
C ILE A 129 5.57 11.15 -7.55
N ASP A 130 5.09 10.24 -8.39
CA ASP A 130 4.12 10.53 -9.44
C ASP A 130 2.77 11.01 -8.84
N ALA A 131 2.36 10.47 -7.69
CA ALA A 131 1.15 10.90 -6.98
C ALA A 131 1.28 12.31 -6.38
N TYR A 132 2.46 12.67 -5.86
CA TYR A 132 2.70 13.98 -5.24
C TYR A 132 3.24 15.05 -6.21
N GLN A 133 3.48 14.72 -7.49
CA GLN A 133 4.10 15.59 -8.51
C GLN A 133 5.41 16.26 -8.06
N ASP A 134 6.13 15.64 -7.13
CA ASP A 134 7.30 16.25 -6.51
C ASP A 134 8.58 15.96 -7.31
N SER A 135 8.85 16.82 -8.29
CA SER A 135 9.98 16.72 -9.22
C SER A 135 11.38 16.87 -8.59
N GLY A 136 11.47 17.08 -7.26
CA GLY A 136 12.72 17.36 -6.54
C GLY A 136 13.18 16.29 -5.55
N VAL A 137 12.44 15.19 -5.35
CA VAL A 137 12.75 14.23 -4.28
C VAL A 137 13.94 13.34 -4.62
N ASP A 138 14.93 13.31 -3.73
CA ASP A 138 16.07 12.40 -3.83
C ASP A 138 15.61 10.95 -3.66
N HIS A 139 15.58 10.22 -4.77
CA HIS A 139 15.19 8.80 -4.80
C HIS A 139 16.10 7.95 -3.90
N GLN A 140 17.37 8.35 -3.76
CA GLN A 140 18.32 7.65 -2.91
C GLN A 140 18.05 7.89 -1.43
N ALA A 141 17.51 9.06 -1.06
CA ALA A 141 17.08 9.34 0.31
C ALA A 141 15.84 8.52 0.68
N LEU A 142 14.87 8.39 -0.23
CA LEU A 142 13.68 7.58 -0.01
C LEU A 142 14.00 6.09 0.13
N LEU A 143 14.95 5.58 -0.67
CA LEU A 143 15.40 4.19 -0.54
C LEU A 143 15.96 3.87 0.86
N LYS A 144 16.54 4.85 1.57
CA LYS A 144 17.05 4.64 2.94
C LYS A 144 15.94 4.38 3.97
N GLN A 145 14.67 4.64 3.63
CA GLN A 145 13.53 4.34 4.52
C GLN A 145 13.32 2.84 4.66
N PHE A 146 13.64 2.07 3.63
CA PHE A 146 13.61 0.62 3.70
C PHE A 146 14.86 0.14 4.46
N ARG A 147 14.67 -0.57 5.56
CA ARG A 147 15.77 -0.93 6.49
C ARG A 147 16.30 -2.35 6.25
N HIS A 148 15.56 -3.19 5.51
CA HIS A 148 15.81 -4.63 5.37
C HIS A 148 16.84 -5.02 4.28
N LEU A 149 17.46 -4.06 3.59
CA LEU A 149 18.50 -4.35 2.59
C LEU A 149 19.53 -3.22 2.43
N ASN A 150 20.67 -3.53 1.81
CA ASN A 150 21.71 -2.56 1.53
C ASN A 150 21.53 -1.88 0.15
N HIS A 151 20.99 -0.67 0.19
CA HIS A 151 20.74 0.20 -0.98
C HIS A 151 21.99 0.73 -1.68
N GLN A 152 23.17 0.67 -1.03
CA GLN A 152 24.43 1.13 -1.63
C GLN A 152 24.97 0.13 -2.66
N ASN A 153 24.61 -1.15 -2.51
CA ASN A 153 24.93 -2.20 -3.47
C ASN A 153 23.62 -2.83 -3.97
N PRO A 154 22.98 -2.34 -5.04
CA PRO A 154 21.67 -2.85 -5.46
C PRO A 154 21.72 -4.19 -6.23
N HIS A 155 22.90 -4.74 -6.53
CA HIS A 155 23.03 -5.82 -7.52
C HIS A 155 23.52 -7.15 -6.97
N THR A 156 24.19 -7.15 -5.81
CA THR A 156 24.76 -8.35 -5.19
C THR A 156 24.25 -8.48 -3.76
N PHE A 157 23.78 -9.68 -3.40
CA PHE A 157 23.32 -10.01 -2.06
C PHE A 157 24.51 -10.47 -1.21
N GLU A 158 24.89 -9.63 -0.25
CA GLU A 158 26.04 -9.82 0.61
C GLU A 158 25.63 -10.25 2.03
N VAL A 159 26.63 -10.63 2.83
CA VAL A 159 26.47 -10.92 4.27
C VAL A 159 25.71 -9.81 5.00
N LYS A 160 25.99 -8.55 4.62
CA LYS A 160 25.33 -7.37 5.19
C LYS A 160 23.83 -7.32 4.87
N ASP A 161 23.41 -7.77 3.69
CA ASP A 161 21.99 -7.80 3.33
C ASP A 161 21.23 -8.81 4.16
N LEU A 162 21.79 -10.02 4.34
CA LEU A 162 21.18 -11.04 5.18
C LEU A 162 21.13 -10.61 6.66
N ASP A 163 22.21 -9.98 7.15
CA ASP A 163 22.24 -9.41 8.51
C ASP A 163 21.19 -8.30 8.71
N MET A 164 21.06 -7.38 7.75
CA MET A 164 20.03 -6.34 7.79
C MET A 164 18.62 -6.94 7.71
N LEU A 165 18.38 -7.86 6.79
CA LEU A 165 17.09 -8.52 6.62
C LEU A 165 16.65 -9.26 7.89
N ILE A 166 17.54 -10.04 8.49
CA ILE A 166 17.26 -10.77 9.75
C ILE A 166 17.00 -9.79 10.89
N LYS A 167 17.85 -8.77 11.07
CA LYS A 167 17.70 -7.81 12.17
C LYS A 167 16.43 -6.98 12.03
N THR A 168 16.13 -6.52 10.83
CA THR A 168 14.92 -5.75 10.56
C THR A 168 13.69 -6.64 10.71
N ALA A 169 13.68 -7.86 10.17
CA ALA A 169 12.57 -8.80 10.38
C ALA A 169 12.38 -9.12 11.88
N THR A 170 13.46 -9.39 12.61
CA THR A 170 13.37 -9.65 14.06
C THR A 170 12.79 -8.45 14.80
N HIS A 171 13.30 -7.25 14.53
CA HIS A 171 12.85 -6.03 15.20
C HIS A 171 11.41 -5.67 14.84
N ASP A 172 11.05 -5.75 13.56
CA ASP A 172 9.71 -5.43 13.09
C ASP A 172 8.69 -6.47 13.60
N LEU A 173 9.04 -7.77 13.68
CA LEU A 173 8.17 -8.81 14.25
C LEU A 173 8.01 -8.66 15.78
N GLU A 174 9.06 -8.30 16.50
CA GLU A 174 9.02 -8.06 17.95
C GLU A 174 8.17 -6.83 18.31
N ASN A 175 8.11 -5.84 17.41
CA ASN A 175 7.35 -4.61 17.63
C ASN A 175 6.05 -4.55 16.81
N TYR A 176 5.70 -5.63 16.10
CA TYR A 176 4.56 -5.65 15.18
C TYR A 176 3.26 -5.28 15.92
N ASP A 177 3.01 -5.98 17.04
CA ASP A 177 1.81 -5.77 17.84
C ASP A 177 1.80 -4.35 18.45
N ASN A 178 2.93 -3.89 18.98
CA ASN A 178 3.06 -2.52 19.52
C ASN A 178 2.81 -1.44 18.46
N GLU A 179 3.36 -1.60 17.25
CA GLU A 179 3.13 -0.65 16.15
C GLU A 179 1.67 -0.64 15.71
N ARG A 180 0.96 -1.77 15.79
CA ARG A 180 -0.48 -1.86 15.53
C ARG A 180 -1.29 -1.16 16.62
N HIS A 181 -0.96 -1.38 17.90
CA HIS A 181 -1.59 -0.67 19.02
C HIS A 181 -1.47 0.85 18.88
N GLU A 182 -0.30 1.36 18.48
CA GLU A 182 -0.10 2.80 18.24
C GLU A 182 -0.89 3.31 17.02
N GLN A 183 -0.96 2.53 15.93
CA GLN A 183 -1.78 2.88 14.77
C GLN A 183 -3.27 2.93 15.11
N PHE A 184 -3.76 1.98 15.90
CA PHE A 184 -5.14 1.97 16.36
C PHE A 184 -5.42 3.14 17.32
N LYS A 185 -4.48 3.47 18.21
CA LYS A 185 -4.58 4.67 19.05
C LYS A 185 -4.67 5.94 18.19
N GLU A 186 -3.83 6.09 17.16
CA GLU A 186 -3.92 7.21 16.22
C GLU A 186 -5.27 7.25 15.49
N TYR A 187 -5.78 6.09 15.07
CA TYR A 187 -7.10 5.98 14.43
C TYR A 187 -8.23 6.49 15.33
N GLU A 188 -8.27 6.04 16.59
CA GLU A 188 -9.27 6.48 17.57
C GLU A 188 -9.14 7.98 17.89
N MET A 189 -7.91 8.51 17.96
CA MET A 189 -7.68 9.95 18.12
C MET A 189 -8.16 10.76 16.91
N ILE A 190 -7.97 10.27 15.67
CA ILE A 190 -8.48 10.92 14.45
C ILE A 190 -10.01 10.95 14.47
N LYS A 191 -10.65 9.83 14.79
CA LYS A 191 -12.11 9.70 14.86
C LYS A 191 -12.70 10.69 15.87
N GLU A 192 -12.12 10.78 17.06
CA GLU A 192 -12.56 11.75 18.07
C GLU A 192 -12.26 13.21 17.65
N HIS A 193 -11.11 13.48 17.02
CA HIS A 193 -10.78 14.81 16.50
C HIS A 193 -11.80 15.27 15.45
N GLU A 194 -12.10 14.42 14.46
CA GLU A 194 -13.07 14.72 13.41
C GLU A 194 -14.47 14.94 14.00
N ARG A 195 -14.87 14.14 15.01
CA ARG A 195 -16.11 14.35 15.75
C ARG A 195 -16.14 15.72 16.41
N ARG A 196 -15.07 16.12 17.12
CA ARG A 196 -14.96 17.43 17.78
C ARG A 196 -15.01 18.58 16.78
N GLU A 197 -14.30 18.48 15.66
CA GLU A 197 -14.34 19.48 14.59
C GLU A 197 -15.74 19.59 13.98
N TYR A 198 -16.39 18.46 13.70
CA TYR A 198 -17.77 18.45 13.20
C TYR A 198 -18.73 19.14 14.17
N LEU A 199 -18.68 18.82 15.47
CA LEU A 199 -19.50 19.45 16.50
C LEU A 199 -19.29 20.97 16.61
N LYS A 200 -18.07 21.47 16.35
CA LYS A 200 -17.77 22.92 16.30
C LYS A 200 -18.47 23.62 15.13
N THR A 201 -18.72 22.93 14.02
CA THR A 201 -19.44 23.50 12.86
C THR A 201 -20.96 23.61 13.07
N LEU A 202 -21.51 22.90 14.05
CA LEU A 202 -22.94 22.81 14.30
C LEU A 202 -23.45 23.88 15.29
N ASP A 203 -24.71 24.27 15.09
CA ASP A 203 -25.51 25.06 16.03
C ASP A 203 -25.79 24.27 17.32
N GLU A 204 -26.05 24.97 18.43
CA GLU A 204 -26.23 24.36 19.76
C GLU A 204 -27.28 23.25 19.81
N GLU A 205 -28.45 23.46 19.17
CA GLU A 205 -29.53 22.46 19.15
C GLU A 205 -29.11 21.19 18.39
N LYS A 206 -28.41 21.34 17.27
CA LYS A 206 -27.91 20.22 16.47
C LYS A 206 -26.77 19.49 17.17
N ARG A 207 -25.90 20.24 17.86
CA ARG A 207 -24.80 19.66 18.66
C ARG A 207 -25.33 18.71 19.72
N HIS A 208 -26.34 19.14 20.48
CA HIS A 208 -26.98 18.29 21.49
C HIS A 208 -27.68 17.07 20.86
N GLN A 209 -28.30 17.22 19.67
CA GLN A 209 -28.91 16.08 18.97
C GLN A 209 -27.85 15.05 18.53
N GLU A 210 -26.71 15.52 18.02
CA GLU A 210 -25.61 14.65 17.58
C GLU A 210 -24.94 13.94 18.77
N GLU A 211 -24.69 14.66 19.86
CA GLU A 211 -24.16 14.07 21.09
C GLU A 211 -25.11 13.01 21.65
N ALA A 212 -26.42 13.25 21.64
CA ALA A 212 -27.41 12.25 22.03
C ALA A 212 -27.44 11.04 21.09
N LYS A 213 -27.26 11.24 19.78
CA LYS A 213 -27.14 10.15 18.80
C LYS A 213 -25.89 9.31 19.09
N TYR A 214 -24.75 9.96 19.35
CA TYR A 214 -23.50 9.30 19.68
C TYR A 214 -23.61 8.42 20.94
N GLU A 215 -24.22 8.94 22.00
CA GLU A 215 -24.50 8.19 23.23
C GLU A 215 -25.47 7.01 23.00
N ASP A 216 -26.45 7.16 22.10
CA ASP A 216 -27.35 6.07 21.71
C ASP A 216 -26.62 4.98 20.91
N MET A 217 -25.75 5.37 19.96
CA MET A 217 -24.91 4.42 19.21
C MET A 217 -23.99 3.65 20.14
N LYS A 218 -23.32 4.32 21.09
CA LYS A 218 -22.49 3.65 22.09
C LYS A 218 -23.29 2.65 22.92
N LYS A 219 -24.49 3.02 23.37
CA LYS A 219 -25.35 2.10 24.14
C LYS A 219 -25.79 0.88 23.34
N LYS A 220 -26.07 1.05 22.04
CA LYS A 220 -26.43 -0.06 21.14
C LYS A 220 -25.26 -1.00 20.94
N HIS A 221 -24.08 -0.46 20.67
CA HIS A 221 -22.86 -1.24 20.53
C HIS A 221 -22.61 -2.08 21.79
N ASN A 222 -22.72 -1.47 22.98
CA ASN A 222 -22.55 -2.15 24.26
C ASN A 222 -23.67 -3.17 24.61
N ASP A 223 -24.77 -3.21 23.87
CA ASP A 223 -25.89 -4.15 24.09
C ASP A 223 -25.68 -5.42 23.27
N HIS A 224 -24.62 -6.17 23.61
CA HIS A 224 -24.25 -7.42 22.96
C HIS A 224 -24.28 -8.61 23.93
N PRO A 225 -24.39 -9.85 23.43
CA PRO A 225 -24.18 -11.05 24.23
C PRO A 225 -22.80 -11.04 24.88
N LYS A 226 -22.67 -11.66 26.06
CA LYS A 226 -21.39 -11.70 26.78
C LYS A 226 -20.31 -12.37 25.93
N VAL A 227 -19.17 -11.71 25.83
CA VAL A 227 -17.95 -12.21 25.18
C VAL A 227 -17.21 -13.13 26.15
N ASN A 228 -16.89 -14.34 25.70
CA ASN A 228 -16.05 -15.28 26.43
C ASN A 228 -14.60 -14.83 26.43
N HIS A 229 -13.85 -15.29 27.43
CA HIS A 229 -12.42 -15.04 27.49
C HIS A 229 -11.67 -15.81 26.39
N PRO A 230 -10.76 -15.17 25.63
CA PRO A 230 -10.02 -15.82 24.55
C PRO A 230 -9.25 -17.04 25.04
N GLY A 231 -9.35 -18.17 24.33
CA GLY A 231 -8.67 -19.42 24.70
C GLY A 231 -9.28 -20.15 25.91
N SER A 232 -10.35 -19.64 26.50
CA SER A 232 -11.06 -20.32 27.60
C SER A 232 -11.87 -21.51 27.12
N LYS A 233 -12.21 -22.41 28.06
CA LYS A 233 -13.02 -23.60 27.76
C LYS A 233 -14.37 -23.28 27.12
N ASP A 234 -15.01 -22.20 27.56
CA ASP A 234 -16.33 -21.81 27.06
C ASP A 234 -16.23 -21.31 25.61
N GLN A 235 -15.22 -20.48 25.31
CA GLN A 235 -14.95 -20.01 23.95
C GLN A 235 -14.62 -21.18 22.99
N LEU A 236 -13.73 -22.10 23.38
CA LEU A 236 -13.38 -23.24 22.52
C LEU A 236 -14.56 -24.22 22.32
N LYS A 237 -15.40 -24.39 23.34
CA LYS A 237 -16.62 -25.22 23.22
C LYS A 237 -17.64 -24.59 22.27
N GLU A 238 -17.74 -23.28 22.27
CA GLU A 238 -18.63 -22.58 21.36
C GLU A 238 -18.16 -22.74 19.91
N VAL A 239 -16.86 -22.58 19.64
CA VAL A 239 -16.30 -22.87 18.31
C VAL A 239 -16.56 -24.33 17.91
N TRP A 240 -16.37 -25.27 18.84
CA TRP A 240 -16.66 -26.70 18.62
C TRP A 240 -18.14 -26.99 18.30
N GLU A 241 -19.07 -26.25 18.90
CA GLU A 241 -20.49 -26.41 18.63
C GLU A 241 -20.92 -25.73 17.33
N GLU A 242 -20.57 -24.46 17.18
CA GLU A 242 -21.11 -23.58 16.14
C GLU A 242 -20.35 -23.68 14.82
N THR A 243 -19.01 -23.78 14.89
CA THR A 243 -18.15 -23.86 13.69
C THR A 243 -17.98 -25.31 13.25
N ASP A 244 -17.69 -26.21 14.20
CA ASP A 244 -17.42 -27.63 13.87
C ASP A 244 -18.68 -28.50 13.81
N GLY A 245 -19.79 -28.05 14.39
CA GLY A 245 -21.05 -28.78 14.42
C GLY A 245 -21.02 -30.04 15.31
N LEU A 246 -20.15 -30.04 16.33
CA LEU A 246 -19.94 -31.18 17.23
C LEU A 246 -20.65 -30.98 18.58
N ASP A 247 -20.94 -32.09 19.28
CA ASP A 247 -21.65 -32.02 20.57
C ASP A 247 -20.73 -31.38 21.64
N PRO A 248 -21.17 -30.31 22.34
CA PRO A 248 -20.41 -29.67 23.42
C PRO A 248 -20.01 -30.60 24.58
N ASN A 249 -20.76 -31.68 24.79
CA ASN A 249 -20.50 -32.66 25.85
C ASN A 249 -19.30 -33.57 25.51
N ASP A 250 -19.01 -33.74 24.22
CA ASP A 250 -17.91 -34.56 23.71
C ASP A 250 -16.63 -33.73 23.44
N PHE A 251 -16.60 -32.48 23.92
CA PHE A 251 -15.45 -31.59 23.76
C PHE A 251 -14.16 -32.23 24.30
N ASP A 252 -13.19 -32.42 23.39
CA ASP A 252 -11.86 -32.94 23.68
C ASP A 252 -10.80 -31.96 23.13
N PRO A 253 -10.00 -31.30 23.99
CA PRO A 253 -9.02 -30.30 23.57
C PRO A 253 -8.03 -30.82 22.51
N LYS A 254 -7.63 -32.09 22.62
CA LYS A 254 -6.68 -32.69 21.67
C LYS A 254 -7.28 -32.85 20.28
N THR A 255 -8.56 -33.20 20.20
CA THR A 255 -9.29 -33.28 18.94
C THR A 255 -9.56 -31.89 18.39
N PHE A 256 -9.91 -30.94 19.26
CA PHE A 256 -10.08 -29.52 18.89
C PHE A 256 -8.80 -28.97 18.23
N PHE A 257 -7.63 -29.15 18.85
CA PHE A 257 -6.34 -28.73 18.30
C PHE A 257 -6.13 -29.25 16.88
N LYS A 258 -6.32 -30.55 16.68
CA LYS A 258 -6.10 -31.19 15.36
C LYS A 258 -7.08 -30.77 14.29
N LEU A 259 -8.26 -30.30 14.69
CA LEU A 259 -9.28 -29.85 13.77
C LEU A 259 -8.97 -28.43 13.25
N HIS A 260 -8.28 -27.63 14.06
CA HIS A 260 -7.93 -26.25 13.76
C HIS A 260 -6.47 -26.05 13.33
N ASP A 261 -5.64 -27.09 13.43
CA ASP A 261 -4.40 -27.25 12.66
C ASP A 261 -4.79 -27.57 11.21
N VAL A 262 -5.18 -26.53 10.47
CA VAL A 262 -5.79 -26.63 9.13
C VAL A 262 -4.77 -27.15 8.12
N ASN A 263 -3.52 -26.76 8.29
CA ASN A 263 -2.43 -27.13 7.39
C ASN A 263 -1.76 -28.48 7.77
N ALA A 264 -2.12 -29.06 8.92
CA ALA A 264 -1.63 -30.32 9.47
C ALA A 264 -0.10 -30.35 9.73
N ASP A 265 0.49 -29.22 10.09
CA ASP A 265 1.93 -29.11 10.42
C ASP A 265 2.24 -29.40 11.89
N GLY A 266 1.21 -29.55 12.73
CA GLY A 266 1.31 -29.90 14.14
C GLY A 266 1.42 -28.70 15.09
N PHE A 267 1.22 -27.49 14.57
CA PHE A 267 1.22 -26.23 15.31
C PHE A 267 -0.11 -25.51 15.11
N LEU A 268 -0.45 -24.58 16.01
CA LEU A 268 -1.44 -23.54 15.75
C LEU A 268 -0.70 -22.22 15.60
N ASP A 269 -0.74 -21.66 14.41
CA ASP A 269 -0.18 -20.35 14.15
C ASP A 269 -1.15 -19.21 14.52
N GLU A 270 -0.71 -17.97 14.30
CA GLU A 270 -1.50 -16.79 14.61
C GLU A 270 -2.80 -16.69 13.84
N GLN A 271 -2.80 -17.09 12.56
CA GLN A 271 -3.97 -16.99 11.70
C GLN A 271 -5.00 -18.05 12.10
N GLU A 272 -4.52 -19.25 12.44
CA GLU A 272 -5.35 -20.32 12.97
C GLU A 272 -5.98 -19.95 14.31
N LEU A 273 -5.24 -19.30 15.21
CA LEU A 273 -5.79 -18.77 16.46
C LEU A 273 -6.80 -17.63 16.23
N GLU A 274 -6.47 -16.65 15.38
CA GLU A 274 -7.36 -15.54 15.03
C GLU A 274 -8.70 -16.03 14.48
N ALA A 275 -8.69 -17.10 13.69
CA ALA A 275 -9.90 -17.70 13.14
C ALA A 275 -10.86 -18.17 14.24
N LEU A 276 -10.35 -18.65 15.38
CA LEU A 276 -11.14 -19.10 16.52
C LEU A 276 -11.96 -17.97 17.16
N PHE A 277 -11.50 -16.73 17.04
CA PHE A 277 -12.15 -15.58 17.66
C PHE A 277 -13.28 -15.00 16.83
N THR A 278 -13.39 -15.39 15.56
CA THR A 278 -14.39 -14.83 14.62
C THR A 278 -15.81 -14.92 15.19
N LYS A 279 -16.20 -16.08 15.72
CA LYS A 279 -17.55 -16.30 16.30
C LYS A 279 -17.80 -15.44 17.53
N GLU A 280 -16.75 -15.25 18.32
CA GLU A 280 -16.81 -14.46 19.55
C GLU A 280 -16.97 -12.97 19.24
N LEU A 281 -16.26 -12.48 18.22
CA LEU A 281 -16.33 -11.08 17.76
C LEU A 281 -17.63 -10.77 17.01
N GLU A 282 -18.20 -11.73 16.27
CA GLU A 282 -19.51 -11.60 15.59
C GLU A 282 -20.67 -11.32 16.56
N LYS A 283 -20.49 -11.55 17.88
CA LYS A 283 -21.47 -11.17 18.90
C LYS A 283 -21.52 -9.67 19.13
N VAL A 284 -20.39 -8.99 18.94
CA VAL A 284 -20.18 -7.57 19.28
C VAL A 284 -20.24 -6.69 18.03
N TYR A 285 -19.67 -7.16 16.92
CA TYR A 285 -19.51 -6.37 15.71
C TYR A 285 -20.29 -7.00 14.54
N ASP A 286 -21.28 -6.28 14.00
CA ASP A 286 -21.95 -6.61 12.73
C ASP A 286 -21.60 -5.54 11.66
N PRO A 287 -20.98 -5.91 10.52
CA PRO A 287 -20.67 -4.98 9.42
C PRO A 287 -21.89 -4.25 8.84
N ARG A 288 -23.12 -4.67 9.17
CA ARG A 288 -24.38 -4.06 8.72
C ARG A 288 -24.87 -2.94 9.64
N ASN A 289 -24.34 -2.86 10.85
CA ASN A 289 -24.66 -1.84 11.84
C ASN A 289 -23.75 -0.61 11.63
N GLU A 290 -24.28 0.60 11.88
CA GLU A 290 -23.48 1.83 11.72
C GLU A 290 -22.63 2.14 12.97
N GLU A 291 -23.05 1.59 14.10
CA GLU A 291 -22.41 1.71 15.40
C GLU A 291 -21.17 0.82 15.56
N ASP A 292 -21.03 -0.22 14.74
CA ASP A 292 -19.99 -1.24 14.87
C ASP A 292 -18.80 -0.91 13.96
N ASP A 293 -17.64 -0.68 14.57
CA ASP A 293 -16.42 -0.34 13.85
C ASP A 293 -15.62 -1.60 13.49
N MET A 294 -15.51 -1.89 12.21
CA MET A 294 -14.77 -3.06 11.71
C MET A 294 -13.25 -2.96 11.96
N VAL A 295 -12.71 -1.75 12.11
CA VAL A 295 -11.30 -1.55 12.48
C VAL A 295 -11.09 -1.91 13.95
N GLU A 296 -12.05 -1.56 14.81
CA GLU A 296 -12.05 -1.95 16.22
C GLU A 296 -12.18 -3.46 16.39
N MET A 297 -13.07 -4.11 15.62
CA MET A 297 -13.17 -5.58 15.59
C MET A 297 -11.83 -6.25 15.26
N GLU A 298 -11.11 -5.72 14.27
CA GLU A 298 -9.81 -6.23 13.86
C GLU A 298 -8.76 -6.10 14.98
N GLU A 299 -8.75 -4.95 15.66
CA GLU A 299 -7.85 -4.72 16.77
C GLU A 299 -8.18 -5.62 17.95
N GLU A 300 -9.46 -5.80 18.28
CA GLU A 300 -9.89 -6.73 19.31
C GLU A 300 -9.45 -8.16 18.98
N ARG A 301 -9.57 -8.58 17.71
CA ARG A 301 -9.07 -9.89 17.26
C ARG A 301 -7.58 -10.08 17.54
N LEU A 302 -6.77 -9.06 17.23
CA LEU A 302 -5.33 -9.10 17.46
C LEU A 302 -5.00 -9.09 18.95
N ARG A 303 -5.76 -8.36 19.76
CA ARG A 303 -5.63 -8.35 21.23
C ARG A 303 -5.98 -9.70 21.85
N MET A 304 -7.02 -10.36 21.36
CA MET A 304 -7.36 -11.73 21.75
C MET A 304 -6.23 -12.70 21.39
N ARG A 305 -5.68 -12.61 20.18
CA ARG A 305 -4.52 -13.42 19.74
C ARG A 305 -3.29 -13.16 20.61
N GLU A 306 -2.92 -11.90 20.83
CA GLU A 306 -1.76 -11.52 21.63
C GLU A 306 -1.90 -12.06 23.05
N HIS A 307 -3.10 -11.94 23.64
CA HIS A 307 -3.40 -12.49 24.95
C HIS A 307 -3.19 -14.01 24.99
N VAL A 308 -3.78 -14.76 24.06
CA VAL A 308 -3.64 -16.23 24.01
C VAL A 308 -2.20 -16.65 23.77
N MET A 309 -1.48 -16.02 22.84
CA MET A 309 -0.05 -16.28 22.60
C MET A 309 0.78 -15.97 23.86
N ASN A 310 0.45 -14.91 24.59
CA ASN A 310 1.15 -14.57 25.82
C ASN A 310 1.00 -15.66 26.90
N GLU A 311 -0.16 -16.29 27.00
CA GLU A 311 -0.45 -17.32 27.98
C GLU A 311 -0.02 -18.73 27.59
N VAL A 312 -0.15 -19.09 26.31
CA VAL A 312 -0.03 -20.47 25.82
C VAL A 312 1.34 -20.75 25.20
N ASP A 313 1.85 -19.86 24.36
CA ASP A 313 3.18 -19.99 23.74
C ASP A 313 4.26 -19.69 24.80
N ILE A 314 4.97 -20.72 25.23
CA ILE A 314 5.95 -20.64 26.33
C ILE A 314 7.33 -20.27 25.79
N ASN A 315 7.69 -20.79 24.62
CA ASN A 315 9.01 -20.59 24.03
C ASN A 315 9.11 -19.29 23.19
N LYS A 316 7.98 -18.60 22.97
CA LYS A 316 7.83 -17.34 22.24
C LYS A 316 8.30 -17.45 20.78
N ASP A 317 8.00 -18.57 20.15
CA ASP A 317 8.27 -18.79 18.73
C ASP A 317 7.07 -18.47 17.81
N ARG A 318 5.97 -17.97 18.39
CA ARG A 318 4.72 -17.60 17.70
C ARG A 318 3.98 -18.78 17.08
N LEU A 319 4.27 -19.99 17.56
CA LEU A 319 3.59 -21.23 17.17
C LEU A 319 3.19 -21.99 18.43
N VAL A 320 1.91 -22.35 18.55
CA VAL A 320 1.44 -23.13 19.69
C VAL A 320 1.55 -24.61 19.38
N THR A 321 2.42 -25.32 20.08
CA THR A 321 2.47 -26.78 19.99
C THR A 321 1.29 -27.45 20.69
N LEU A 322 0.97 -28.68 20.30
CA LEU A 322 0.00 -29.50 21.02
C LEU A 322 0.35 -29.64 22.51
N GLU A 323 1.63 -29.72 22.87
CA GLU A 323 2.03 -29.84 24.28
C GLU A 323 1.73 -28.57 25.08
N GLU A 324 2.03 -27.40 24.52
CA GLU A 324 1.72 -26.10 25.12
C GLU A 324 0.22 -25.89 25.26
N PHE A 325 -0.53 -26.18 24.21
CA PHE A 325 -1.99 -26.12 24.22
C PHE A 325 -2.60 -27.00 25.31
N MET A 326 -2.19 -28.28 25.38
CA MET A 326 -2.68 -29.19 26.41
C MET A 326 -2.33 -28.70 27.81
N ARG A 327 -1.12 -28.16 28.03
CA ARG A 327 -0.71 -27.58 29.31
C ARG A 327 -1.55 -26.36 29.68
N ALA A 328 -1.93 -25.52 28.70
CA ALA A 328 -2.83 -24.40 28.94
C ALA A 328 -4.22 -24.86 29.39
N THR A 329 -4.74 -25.96 28.83
CA THR A 329 -6.07 -26.48 29.23
C THR A 329 -6.14 -27.03 30.67
N GLU A 330 -4.98 -27.31 31.29
CA GLU A 330 -4.88 -27.75 32.68
C GLU A 330 -4.85 -26.57 33.67
N LYS A 331 -4.64 -25.34 33.17
CA LYS A 331 -4.57 -24.14 34.00
C LYS A 331 -5.96 -23.75 34.54
N LYS A 332 -5.96 -22.98 35.63
CA LYS A 332 -7.21 -22.56 36.27
C LYS A 332 -7.97 -21.58 35.37
N GLU A 333 -7.22 -20.70 34.74
CA GLU A 333 -7.64 -19.64 33.83
C GLU A 333 -8.47 -20.21 32.66
N PHE A 334 -8.16 -21.44 32.22
CA PHE A 334 -8.95 -22.14 31.19
C PHE A 334 -10.37 -22.52 31.66
N LEU A 335 -10.51 -22.92 32.93
CA LEU A 335 -11.77 -23.44 33.49
C LEU A 335 -12.62 -22.34 34.15
N GLU A 336 -11.96 -21.37 34.75
CA GLU A 336 -12.56 -20.26 35.49
C GLU A 336 -11.93 -18.94 34.99
N PRO A 337 -12.21 -18.53 33.75
CA PRO A 337 -11.64 -17.33 33.19
C PRO A 337 -12.21 -16.06 33.84
N GLU A 338 -11.41 -15.00 33.85
CA GLU A 338 -11.91 -13.65 34.12
C GLU A 338 -12.79 -13.15 32.97
N SER A 339 -13.67 -12.17 33.23
CA SER A 339 -14.46 -11.56 32.16
C SER A 339 -13.54 -10.82 31.19
N TRP A 340 -13.74 -11.03 29.89
CA TRP A 340 -13.06 -10.23 28.87
C TRP A 340 -13.71 -8.85 28.77
N GLU A 341 -12.90 -7.82 28.93
CA GLU A 341 -13.30 -6.43 28.70
C GLU A 341 -12.94 -6.06 27.25
N THR A 342 -13.96 -5.73 26.45
CA THR A 342 -13.84 -5.27 25.07
C THR A 342 -13.27 -3.84 24.98
N LEU A 343 -12.74 -3.47 23.82
CA LEU A 343 -12.09 -2.19 23.57
C LEU A 343 -12.98 -0.98 23.88
N ASP A 344 -14.28 -1.05 23.63
CA ASP A 344 -15.26 0.02 23.94
C ASP A 344 -15.31 0.42 25.44
N GLN A 345 -14.92 -0.51 26.32
CA GLN A 345 -14.86 -0.33 27.77
C GLN A 345 -13.51 0.21 28.24
N GLN A 346 -12.49 0.17 27.39
CA GLN A 346 -11.14 0.59 27.71
C GLN A 346 -10.83 1.97 27.12
N GLN A 347 -10.13 2.80 27.89
CA GLN A 347 -9.68 4.09 27.40
C GLN A 347 -8.36 3.90 26.65
N VAL A 348 -8.41 3.96 25.31
CA VAL A 348 -7.25 3.75 24.42
C VAL A 348 -6.26 4.92 24.47
N PHE A 349 -6.74 6.15 24.67
CA PHE A 349 -5.92 7.37 24.75
C PHE A 349 -6.39 8.33 25.86
N THR A 350 -5.45 9.15 26.34
CA THR A 350 -5.69 10.22 27.31
C THR A 350 -6.04 11.54 26.63
N GLU A 351 -6.72 12.44 27.35
CA GLU A 351 -7.05 13.77 26.82
C GLU A 351 -5.78 14.59 26.51
N GLU A 352 -4.71 14.38 27.28
CA GLU A 352 -3.40 14.96 27.02
C GLU A 352 -2.81 14.48 25.68
N GLU A 353 -2.84 13.16 25.41
CA GLU A 353 -2.39 12.58 24.14
C GLU A 353 -3.21 13.13 22.96
N LEU A 354 -4.53 13.18 23.09
CA LEU A 354 -5.40 13.74 22.05
C LEU A 354 -5.05 15.21 21.77
N LYS A 355 -4.81 16.01 22.79
CA LYS A 355 -4.44 17.42 22.61
C LYS A 355 -3.08 17.58 21.93
N GLU A 356 -2.09 16.76 22.27
CA GLU A 356 -0.80 16.74 21.57
C GLU A 356 -0.97 16.34 20.11
N PHE A 357 -1.82 15.35 19.84
CA PHE A 357 -2.16 14.89 18.50
C PHE A 357 -2.86 15.98 17.68
N GLU A 358 -3.87 16.65 18.22
CA GLU A 358 -4.56 17.78 17.57
C GLU A 358 -3.59 18.93 17.25
N SER A 359 -2.66 19.22 18.16
CA SER A 359 -1.60 20.21 17.92
C SER A 359 -0.69 19.82 16.75
N HIS A 360 -0.37 18.53 16.62
CA HIS A 360 0.43 18.03 15.51
C HIS A 360 -0.34 18.04 14.17
N ILE A 361 -1.62 17.69 14.17
CA ILE A 361 -2.50 17.84 13.00
C ILE A 361 -2.53 19.30 12.55
N PHE A 362 -2.79 20.23 13.47
CA PHE A 362 -2.85 21.65 13.15
C PHE A 362 -1.54 22.18 12.54
N GLN A 363 -0.40 21.78 13.08
CA GLN A 363 0.92 22.14 12.52
C GLN A 363 1.09 21.60 11.11
N LYS A 364 0.74 20.33 10.86
CA LYS A 364 0.80 19.72 9.53
C LYS A 364 -0.14 20.40 8.53
N GLU A 365 -1.36 20.75 8.95
CA GLU A 365 -2.32 21.46 8.11
C GLU A 365 -1.81 22.85 7.71
N ASP A 366 -1.22 23.61 8.64
CA ASP A 366 -0.61 24.91 8.35
C ASP A 366 0.58 24.78 7.40
N GLU A 367 1.43 23.77 7.57
CA GLU A 367 2.52 23.46 6.64
C GLU A 367 2.00 23.11 5.24
N LEU A 368 0.99 22.24 5.14
CA LEU A 368 0.36 21.85 3.88
C LEU A 368 -0.33 23.05 3.21
N GLN A 369 -0.96 23.92 3.98
CA GLN A 369 -1.60 25.13 3.46
C GLN A 369 -0.57 26.10 2.89
N LYS A 370 0.57 26.28 3.56
CA LYS A 370 1.70 27.08 3.04
C LYS A 370 2.25 26.47 1.75
N GLN A 371 2.46 25.16 1.72
CA GLN A 371 2.93 24.47 0.51
C GLN A 371 1.90 24.58 -0.64
N ALA A 372 0.60 24.46 -0.36
CA ALA A 372 -0.45 24.61 -1.36
C ALA A 372 -0.48 26.03 -1.94
N LEU A 373 -0.31 27.06 -1.12
CA LEU A 373 -0.20 28.46 -1.56
C LEU A 373 1.05 28.68 -2.43
N GLU A 374 2.20 28.10 -2.06
CA GLU A 374 3.41 28.16 -2.89
C GLU A 374 3.24 27.46 -4.23
N LEU A 375 2.60 26.28 -4.24
CA LEU A 375 2.29 25.54 -5.47
C LEU A 375 1.31 26.30 -6.35
N GLN A 376 0.29 26.93 -5.77
CA GLN A 376 -0.63 27.79 -6.51
C GLN A 376 0.11 28.94 -7.18
N LYS A 377 1.00 29.62 -6.45
CA LYS A 377 1.82 30.70 -7.00
C LYS A 377 2.72 30.23 -8.14
N LYS A 378 3.41 29.09 -7.98
CA LYS A 378 4.22 28.47 -9.04
C LYS A 378 3.38 28.14 -10.28
N ARG A 379 2.16 27.63 -10.08
CA ARG A 379 1.22 27.33 -11.17
C ARG A 379 0.82 28.60 -11.94
N GLU A 380 0.52 29.69 -11.23
CA GLU A 380 0.21 30.98 -11.85
C GLU A 380 1.41 31.55 -12.63
N GLU A 381 2.63 31.44 -12.10
CA GLU A 381 3.86 31.85 -12.80
C GLU A 381 4.12 31.03 -14.08
N LEU A 382 3.94 29.71 -14.01
CA LEU A 382 4.07 28.83 -15.18
C LEU A 382 3.00 29.13 -16.24
N GLN A 383 1.76 29.43 -15.82
CA GLN A 383 0.70 29.82 -16.74
C GLN A 383 1.06 31.12 -17.47
N GLN A 384 1.58 32.12 -16.75
CA GLN A 384 2.03 33.37 -17.38
C GLN A 384 3.19 33.14 -18.38
N GLN A 385 4.14 32.26 -18.06
CA GLN A 385 5.21 31.90 -19.00
C GLN A 385 4.66 31.19 -20.25
N GLN A 386 3.68 30.29 -20.07
CA GLN A 386 3.04 29.59 -21.18
C GLN A 386 2.30 30.57 -22.11
N ASP A 387 1.54 31.51 -21.54
CA ASP A 387 0.82 32.53 -22.30
C ASP A 387 1.80 33.44 -23.08
N PHE A 388 2.92 33.81 -22.46
CA PHE A 388 3.99 34.59 -23.12
C PHE A 388 4.61 33.84 -24.31
N LEU A 389 4.96 32.57 -24.12
CA LEU A 389 5.51 31.74 -25.20
C LEU A 389 4.51 31.54 -26.35
N GLN A 390 3.24 31.39 -26.03
CA GLN A 390 2.18 31.27 -27.03
C GLN A 390 2.02 32.56 -27.84
N ALA A 391 2.06 33.72 -27.19
CA ALA A 391 2.03 35.01 -27.87
C ALA A 391 3.24 35.19 -28.80
N GLN A 392 4.46 34.85 -28.33
CA GLN A 392 5.68 34.91 -29.15
C GLN A 392 5.59 33.97 -30.36
N LYS A 393 5.04 32.77 -30.20
CA LYS A 393 4.83 31.82 -31.30
C LYS A 393 3.86 32.38 -32.34
N GLN A 394 2.77 33.01 -31.92
CA GLN A 394 1.80 33.63 -32.83
C GLN A 394 2.42 34.82 -33.59
N GLU A 395 3.20 35.65 -32.93
CA GLU A 395 3.92 36.75 -33.56
C GLU A 395 4.89 36.25 -34.65
N LEU A 396 5.67 35.21 -34.33
CA LEU A 396 6.59 34.59 -35.28
C LEU A 396 5.84 33.98 -36.48
N GLU A 397 4.71 33.32 -36.26
CA GLU A 397 3.89 32.76 -37.33
C GLU A 397 3.34 33.85 -38.26
N MET A 398 2.89 34.98 -37.69
CA MET A 398 2.46 36.15 -38.47
C MET A 398 3.61 36.74 -39.29
N ALA A 399 4.80 36.87 -38.71
CA ALA A 399 5.98 37.39 -39.41
C ALA A 399 6.39 36.48 -40.60
N VAL A 400 6.33 35.16 -40.40
CA VAL A 400 6.60 34.17 -41.48
C VAL A 400 5.59 34.32 -42.61
N LYS A 401 4.27 34.42 -42.30
CA LYS A 401 3.22 34.64 -43.32
C LYS A 401 3.43 35.95 -44.09
N GLN A 402 3.82 37.03 -43.42
CA GLN A 402 4.11 38.30 -44.07
C GLN A 402 5.34 38.22 -45.00
N MET A 403 6.40 37.52 -44.59
CA MET A 403 7.56 37.27 -45.46
C MET A 403 7.18 36.46 -46.69
N GLU A 404 6.36 35.44 -46.54
CA GLU A 404 5.89 34.62 -47.66
C GLU A 404 5.04 35.44 -48.65
N GLN A 405 4.15 36.29 -48.15
CA GLN A 405 3.38 37.23 -48.98
C GLN A 405 4.27 38.25 -49.70
N LYS A 406 5.29 38.81 -49.03
CA LYS A 406 6.28 39.70 -49.67
C LYS A 406 7.07 38.98 -50.76
N LYS A 407 7.43 37.71 -50.55
CA LYS A 407 8.11 36.88 -51.56
C LYS A 407 7.22 36.59 -52.77
N LEU A 408 5.91 36.45 -52.58
CA LEU A 408 4.93 36.28 -53.66
C LEU A 408 4.65 37.59 -54.43
N GLN A 409 4.74 38.75 -53.76
CA GLN A 409 4.59 40.07 -54.39
C GLN A 409 5.87 40.54 -55.11
N GLN A 410 7.05 40.19 -54.61
CA GLN A 410 8.31 40.36 -55.33
C GLN A 410 8.50 39.20 -56.32
N GLY A 411 7.79 39.29 -57.45
CA GLY A 411 8.10 38.50 -58.64
C GLY A 411 9.59 38.60 -59.01
N HIS A 412 10.11 37.52 -59.61
CA HIS A 412 11.51 37.21 -59.91
C HIS A 412 12.48 38.41 -60.04
N PRO A 413 13.71 38.34 -59.48
CA PRO A 413 14.70 39.38 -59.73
C PRO A 413 15.06 39.40 -61.23
N PRO A 414 15.27 40.56 -61.85
CA PRO A 414 15.77 40.60 -63.22
C PRO A 414 17.22 40.08 -63.23
N SER A 415 17.44 38.92 -63.84
CA SER A 415 18.79 38.48 -64.23
C SER A 415 19.31 39.38 -65.35
N GLY A 416 20.22 40.28 -65.00
CA GLY A 416 21.12 40.93 -65.96
C GLY A 416 22.28 39.99 -66.32
N PRO A 417 22.82 40.05 -67.56
CA PRO A 417 23.92 39.21 -67.99
C PRO A 417 25.22 39.71 -67.32
N GLY A 418 25.57 39.16 -66.15
CA GLY A 418 26.82 39.53 -65.47
C GLY A 418 26.93 39.29 -63.97
N GLY A 419 25.87 38.91 -63.25
CA GLY A 419 25.99 38.26 -61.94
C GLY A 419 26.85 38.93 -60.85
N GLU A 420 26.84 40.26 -60.69
CA GLU A 420 27.41 40.93 -59.51
C GLU A 420 26.42 41.96 -58.92
N LEU A 421 26.11 41.80 -57.61
CA LEU A 421 25.34 42.78 -56.83
C LEU A 421 26.30 43.56 -55.91
N LYS A 422 26.32 44.88 -56.10
CA LYS A 422 27.15 45.84 -55.36
C LYS A 422 26.28 46.53 -54.31
N PHE A 423 26.57 46.31 -53.02
CA PHE A 423 25.98 47.09 -51.92
C PHE A 423 26.95 48.21 -51.51
N GLN A 424 26.44 49.43 -51.42
CA GLN A 424 27.16 50.62 -50.98
C GLN A 424 26.46 51.17 -49.72
N PRO A 425 27.13 51.33 -48.57
CA PRO A 425 26.54 51.92 -47.39
C PRO A 425 26.69 53.45 -47.41
N SER A 426 25.63 54.17 -47.02
CA SER A 426 25.66 55.62 -46.81
C SER A 426 25.90 55.93 -45.34
N VAL A 427 26.86 56.81 -45.05
CA VAL A 427 27.22 57.30 -43.71
C VAL A 427 27.08 58.83 -43.67
N SER A 428 26.76 59.35 -42.47
CA SER A 428 26.89 60.74 -41.97
C SER A 428 25.62 61.60 -42.10
N GLN A 429 25.17 62.41 -41.11
CA GLN A 429 25.68 62.84 -39.81
C GLN A 429 24.58 63.68 -39.11
N LEU A 430 24.50 63.72 -37.77
CA LEU A 430 24.52 64.96 -36.95
C LEU A 430 24.27 64.72 -35.45
N ASP A 431 25.03 65.47 -34.65
CA ASP A 431 25.24 65.47 -33.19
C ASP A 431 24.06 66.00 -32.33
N GLY A 432 24.06 65.66 -31.02
CA GLY A 432 23.58 66.59 -29.98
C GLY A 432 22.79 66.07 -28.76
N ASN A 433 23.51 65.65 -27.71
CA ASN A 433 23.29 65.88 -26.27
C ASN A 433 22.06 65.33 -25.46
N VAL A 434 22.33 64.27 -24.69
CA VAL A 434 22.01 63.94 -23.26
C VAL A 434 20.72 64.47 -22.59
N GLN A 435 19.84 63.53 -22.17
CA GLN A 435 19.34 63.44 -20.79
C GLN A 435 18.82 62.03 -20.42
N ASN A 436 19.13 61.62 -19.18
CA ASN A 436 19.02 60.28 -18.59
C ASN A 436 17.60 59.69 -18.50
N HIS A 437 17.48 58.37 -18.70
CA HIS A 437 16.77 57.40 -17.83
C HIS A 437 17.13 55.95 -18.26
N PRO A 438 17.44 55.02 -17.34
CA PRO A 438 17.79 53.65 -17.72
C PRO A 438 16.53 52.76 -17.72
N VAL A 439 16.23 52.14 -18.86
CA VAL A 439 15.31 51.00 -18.95
C VAL A 439 15.99 49.89 -19.74
N SER A 440 16.18 48.78 -19.05
CA SER A 440 16.06 47.39 -19.51
C SER A 440 16.78 46.98 -20.80
N SER A 441 17.90 46.27 -20.65
CA SER A 441 18.48 45.44 -21.70
C SER A 441 18.13 43.98 -21.44
N ASN A 442 17.05 43.51 -22.06
CA ASN A 442 16.86 42.11 -22.39
C ASN A 442 17.79 41.76 -23.57
N GLN A 443 18.70 40.81 -23.38
CA GLN A 443 19.29 40.05 -24.47
C GLN A 443 19.16 38.54 -24.18
N PRO A 444 18.85 37.72 -25.20
CA PRO A 444 18.49 36.32 -25.05
C PRO A 444 19.73 35.42 -24.93
N LEU A 445 19.70 34.45 -24.01
CA LEU A 445 20.72 33.42 -23.86
C LEU A 445 20.42 32.21 -24.76
N ALA A 446 21.48 31.73 -25.44
CA ALA A 446 21.51 30.58 -26.33
C ALA A 446 21.70 29.25 -25.55
N PRO A 447 21.40 28.08 -26.17
CA PRO A 447 21.39 26.80 -25.47
C PRO A 447 22.77 26.12 -25.44
N GLY A 448 23.10 25.53 -24.29
CA GLY A 448 24.01 24.39 -24.15
C GLY A 448 25.51 24.70 -24.03
N ASN A 449 26.08 24.45 -22.84
CA ASN A 449 27.31 23.68 -22.61
C ASN A 449 27.81 23.89 -21.17
N ILE A 450 27.81 22.83 -20.36
CA ILE A 450 28.61 22.77 -19.12
C ILE A 450 29.87 21.96 -19.44
N PRO A 451 31.08 22.53 -19.31
CA PRO A 451 32.30 21.76 -19.25
C PRO A 451 32.60 21.33 -17.82
N VAL A 452 32.94 20.05 -17.69
CA VAL A 452 33.65 19.46 -16.55
C VAL A 452 35.05 20.07 -16.44
N GLN A 453 35.47 20.50 -15.25
CA GLN A 453 36.87 20.34 -14.85
C GLN A 453 37.09 20.36 -13.32
N GLU A 454 37.94 19.42 -12.97
CA GLU A 454 38.51 18.95 -11.71
C GLU A 454 39.68 19.85 -11.25
N ALA A 455 39.85 20.07 -9.93
CA ALA A 455 41.17 20.09 -9.24
C ALA A 455 41.08 20.40 -7.73
N ALA A 456 41.41 19.37 -6.96
CA ALA A 456 42.12 19.25 -5.68
C ALA A 456 42.64 20.47 -4.85
N ALA A 457 42.44 20.31 -3.52
CA ALA A 457 43.41 20.37 -2.40
C ALA A 457 43.92 21.70 -1.82
N ARG A 458 43.60 21.91 -0.52
CA ARG A 458 44.48 22.25 0.64
C ARG A 458 43.58 22.43 1.88
N SER A 459 43.55 21.50 2.85
CA SER A 459 44.36 21.42 4.08
C SER A 459 44.46 22.73 4.87
N ASP A 460 43.80 22.81 6.03
CA ASP A 460 44.49 23.11 7.30
C ASP A 460 43.65 22.76 8.53
N HIS A 461 44.36 22.24 9.53
CA HIS A 461 43.93 21.79 10.85
C HIS A 461 43.55 22.94 11.79
N ALA A 462 42.60 22.68 12.71
CA ALA A 462 42.75 23.07 14.13
C ALA A 462 41.78 22.28 15.06
N GLN A 463 42.37 21.43 15.91
CA GLN A 463 41.94 21.01 17.26
C GLN A 463 41.57 22.25 18.14
N SER A 464 40.85 22.25 19.27
CA SER A 464 40.39 21.27 20.26
C SER A 464 39.66 22.02 21.41
N HIS A 465 38.63 21.38 22.00
CA HIS A 465 38.31 21.28 23.46
C HIS A 465 38.04 22.52 24.34
N PRO A 466 37.47 22.35 25.56
CA PRO A 466 37.10 21.13 26.32
C PRO A 466 35.76 20.51 25.96
#